data_AF-A0A7G5XCI4-F1
#
_entry.id   AF-A0A7G5XCI4-F1
#
_cell.length_a   1.000
_cell.length_b   1.000
_cell.length_c   1.000
_cell.angle_alpha   90.00
_cell.angle_beta   90.00
_cell.angle_gamma   90.00
#
_symmetry.space_group_name_H-M   'P 1'
#
loop_
_entity.id
_entity.type
_entity.pdbx_description
1 polymer ?
#
loop_
_entity_poly.entity_id
_entity_poly.type
_entity_poly.pdbx_seq_one_letter_code
_entity_poly.pdbx_strand_id
1 'polypeptide(L)'
;MKNRKDNVVPDKIDIRDRMYQPAVTTAPRKEFIQQIQLPVLHQKETSACTGFALATVVNYLARKIDYEQNKNFAASPFMLYSMARRYDEFPGYLKDEGSSLRGAIKGWHKHGACENRFWKTLEMPKPDIKGEEGDWWLNSVNYPLGAYYRVEPKSIEDMHCAINDLGILYASAVCHAGWDHPKKSTHHPYMEIPKTKVKESDGGHAFVIIGYNQTGFIIQNSWGKGWGTDGYAVLTYEDWQVNAMDCWVAQMGVTTDLHLAIAGSATLRLDKNNKVAIAADSILKKRELDPFIIDMENNGRLSNSGEYRTTEMDIEALVTQHAGIARERWGLKNKAMDVAIYAHGGLVGEKSAADSYAVWCKKLYDAQIFPIMLMWETDILSTINNIIKDTLLDQEPRTTGGFIDRIINWKDERLERLAAPIGSKVWKEMKENAKAISYEKNSGGQLLYKYATSAKSELKSHINIHLIGHSAGSIVHSHLVEKLVSLGWSFKTIHFMAPAVTNELFDVTILKALQNKKVSNYYQYHLSDDVELKDNCSIYSKSLLYLVSNSFEPGRKTPILGMQKFFEKQSNYQLANIKSYHSPGVYSKSTSHGGFDNDVASIDTIIKNIKK
;
A
#
# COMPACT_ATOMS: atom_id res chain seq x y z
N MET A 1 -22.07 -34.00 7.55
CA MET A 1 -21.54 -32.72 7.03
C MET A 1 -20.35 -32.38 7.91
N LYS A 2 -19.09 -32.51 7.44
CA LYS A 2 -17.92 -32.53 8.36
C LYS A 2 -16.72 -31.63 8.00
N ASN A 3 -16.81 -30.76 6.98
CA ASN A 3 -15.68 -29.90 6.56
C ASN A 3 -16.08 -28.41 6.40
N ARG A 4 -16.74 -27.82 7.40
CA ARG A 4 -16.90 -26.34 7.46
C ARG A 4 -15.71 -25.73 8.22
N LYS A 5 -15.27 -24.55 7.80
CA LYS A 5 -14.19 -23.81 8.46
C LYS A 5 -14.72 -22.50 9.02
N ASP A 6 -14.70 -22.41 10.34
CA ASP A 6 -15.17 -21.25 11.10
C ASP A 6 -13.95 -20.62 11.79
N ASN A 7 -13.29 -19.69 11.08
CA ASN A 7 -11.98 -19.15 11.47
C ASN A 7 -11.98 -17.60 11.59
N VAL A 8 -13.11 -16.98 11.95
CA VAL A 8 -13.07 -15.54 12.32
C VAL A 8 -12.33 -15.38 13.64
N VAL A 9 -11.46 -14.38 13.69
CA VAL A 9 -10.73 -13.99 14.91
C VAL A 9 -11.36 -12.69 15.45
N PRO A 10 -11.52 -12.51 16.77
CA PRO A 10 -12.00 -11.26 17.33
C PRO A 10 -11.12 -10.08 16.92
N ASP A 11 -11.72 -8.93 16.66
CA ASP A 11 -10.98 -7.69 16.42
C ASP A 11 -10.15 -7.33 17.68
N LYS A 12 -8.85 -7.04 17.56
CA LYS A 12 -8.09 -6.51 18.73
C LYS A 12 -8.66 -5.15 19.14
N ILE A 13 -8.38 -4.71 20.36
CA ILE A 13 -8.83 -3.39 20.82
C ILE A 13 -8.07 -2.30 20.03
N ASP A 14 -8.80 -1.43 19.33
CA ASP A 14 -8.27 -0.22 18.70
C ASP A 14 -9.09 0.99 19.18
N ILE A 15 -8.45 1.89 19.93
CA ILE A 15 -9.10 3.07 20.51
C ILE A 15 -9.59 4.09 19.45
N ARG A 16 -9.21 3.90 18.19
CA ARG A 16 -9.62 4.75 17.06
C ARG A 16 -10.91 4.27 16.40
N ASP A 17 -11.41 3.09 16.77
CA ASP A 17 -12.71 2.63 16.32
C ASP A 17 -13.78 3.66 16.72
N ARG A 18 -14.55 4.14 15.75
CA ARG A 18 -15.67 5.02 16.03
C ARG A 18 -16.82 4.18 16.56
N MET A 19 -17.22 4.40 17.81
CA MET A 19 -18.41 3.76 18.37
C MET A 19 -19.67 4.37 17.75
N TYR A 20 -20.63 3.51 17.41
CA TYR A 20 -21.97 3.93 17.02
C TYR A 20 -22.64 4.54 18.26
N GLN A 21 -23.20 5.73 18.09
CA GLN A 21 -23.94 6.43 19.13
C GLN A 21 -25.35 6.69 18.59
N PRO A 22 -26.36 5.93 19.06
CA PRO A 22 -27.71 6.11 18.56
C PRO A 22 -28.23 7.50 18.91
N ALA A 23 -28.94 8.13 17.97
CA ALA A 23 -29.64 9.37 18.25
C ALA A 23 -30.83 9.10 19.18
N VAL A 24 -31.02 9.93 20.20
CA VAL A 24 -32.18 9.84 21.09
C VAL A 24 -33.44 10.23 20.32
N THR A 25 -34.17 9.24 19.81
CA THR A 25 -35.35 9.41 18.96
C THR A 25 -36.48 8.45 19.37
N THR A 26 -37.32 8.02 18.42
CA THR A 26 -38.44 7.10 18.70
C THR A 26 -37.90 5.72 19.07
N ALA A 27 -38.44 5.14 20.14
CA ALA A 27 -38.04 3.81 20.57
C ALA A 27 -38.22 2.76 19.44
N PRO A 28 -37.26 1.84 19.26
CA PRO A 28 -37.38 0.69 18.36
C PRO A 28 -38.69 -0.08 18.57
N ARG A 29 -39.24 -0.64 17.49
CA ARG A 29 -40.41 -1.54 17.58
C ARG A 29 -40.05 -2.82 18.35
N LYS A 30 -41.05 -3.53 18.90
CA LYS A 30 -40.83 -4.83 19.56
C LYS A 30 -40.19 -5.89 18.66
N GLU A 31 -40.46 -5.79 17.36
CA GLU A 31 -39.93 -6.69 16.34
C GLU A 31 -39.63 -5.88 15.09
N PHE A 32 -38.56 -6.26 14.39
CA PHE A 32 -38.15 -5.65 13.14
C PHE A 32 -37.51 -6.71 12.24
N ILE A 33 -37.82 -6.66 10.95
CA ILE A 33 -37.04 -7.36 9.93
C ILE A 33 -36.98 -6.49 8.68
N GLN A 34 -35.78 -6.37 8.14
CA GLN A 34 -35.57 -5.67 6.88
C GLN A 34 -36.30 -6.42 5.74
N GLN A 35 -36.90 -5.67 4.80
CA GLN A 35 -37.78 -6.23 3.77
C GLN A 35 -37.08 -6.42 2.41
N ILE A 36 -35.84 -5.95 2.26
CA ILE A 36 -35.07 -6.09 1.02
C ILE A 36 -34.67 -7.56 0.86
N GLN A 37 -35.04 -8.14 -0.26
CA GLN A 37 -34.64 -9.51 -0.57
C GLN A 37 -33.13 -9.57 -0.78
N LEU A 38 -32.45 -10.46 -0.04
CA LEU A 38 -31.01 -10.67 -0.14
C LEU A 38 -30.71 -12.09 -0.61
N PRO A 39 -29.64 -12.31 -1.39
CA PRO A 39 -29.21 -13.65 -1.72
C PRO A 39 -28.62 -14.33 -0.47
N VAL A 40 -29.04 -15.56 -0.21
CA VAL A 40 -28.41 -16.44 0.78
C VAL A 40 -27.21 -17.11 0.13
N LEU A 41 -26.01 -16.72 0.58
CA LEU A 41 -24.75 -17.17 0.01
C LEU A 41 -24.28 -18.49 0.64
N HIS A 42 -23.29 -19.14 0.01
CA HIS A 42 -22.72 -20.40 0.49
C HIS A 42 -21.18 -20.39 0.39
N GLN A 43 -20.48 -20.26 1.52
CA GLN A 43 -19.01 -20.20 1.56
C GLN A 43 -18.32 -21.55 1.31
N LYS A 44 -19.08 -22.65 1.43
CA LYS A 44 -18.60 -24.04 1.23
C LYS A 44 -17.52 -24.38 2.26
N GLU A 45 -16.40 -24.91 1.82
CA GLU A 45 -15.29 -25.37 2.68
C GLU A 45 -14.22 -24.28 2.90
N THR A 46 -14.51 -23.04 2.50
CA THR A 46 -13.58 -21.90 2.66
C THR A 46 -13.74 -21.26 4.05
N SER A 47 -12.67 -20.63 4.54
CA SER A 47 -12.68 -19.80 5.75
C SER A 47 -13.18 -18.36 5.49
N ALA A 48 -13.88 -18.12 4.37
CA ALA A 48 -14.19 -16.79 3.84
C ALA A 48 -15.42 -16.11 4.47
N CYS A 49 -15.91 -16.56 5.62
CA CYS A 49 -17.15 -16.08 6.24
C CYS A 49 -17.21 -14.54 6.38
N THR A 50 -16.10 -13.87 6.71
CA THR A 50 -16.05 -12.39 6.78
C THR A 50 -16.44 -11.74 5.45
N GLY A 51 -15.89 -12.19 4.32
CA GLY A 51 -16.22 -11.66 3.00
C GLY A 51 -17.64 -12.01 2.54
N PHE A 52 -18.14 -13.20 2.90
CA PHE A 52 -19.52 -13.62 2.58
C PHE A 52 -20.57 -12.81 3.36
N ALA A 53 -20.35 -12.60 4.65
CA ALA A 53 -21.21 -11.76 5.47
C ALA A 53 -21.13 -10.29 5.02
N LEU A 54 -19.93 -9.76 4.73
CA LEU A 54 -19.78 -8.39 4.24
C LEU A 54 -20.41 -8.19 2.84
N ALA A 55 -20.30 -9.17 1.94
CA ALA A 55 -21.00 -9.11 0.64
C ALA A 55 -22.52 -8.98 0.81
N THR A 56 -23.09 -9.63 1.82
CA THR A 56 -24.52 -9.49 2.15
C THR A 56 -24.86 -8.06 2.60
N VAL A 57 -24.00 -7.43 3.40
CA VAL A 57 -24.12 -6.02 3.81
C VAL A 57 -24.05 -5.10 2.59
N VAL A 58 -23.06 -5.27 1.70
CA VAL A 58 -22.91 -4.45 0.49
C VAL A 58 -24.13 -4.61 -0.43
N ASN A 59 -24.62 -5.84 -0.64
CA ASN A 59 -25.83 -6.11 -1.42
C ASN A 59 -27.06 -5.39 -0.86
N TYR A 60 -27.23 -5.46 0.46
CA TYR A 60 -28.32 -4.78 1.14
C TYR A 60 -28.24 -3.27 0.96
N LEU A 61 -27.07 -2.66 1.22
CA LEU A 61 -26.89 -1.22 1.15
C LEU A 61 -27.04 -0.68 -0.27
N ALA A 62 -26.52 -1.38 -1.29
CA ALA A 62 -26.71 -1.02 -2.69
C ALA A 62 -28.20 -1.03 -3.09
N ARG A 63 -28.94 -2.08 -2.71
CA ARG A 63 -30.38 -2.20 -2.97
C ARG A 63 -31.23 -1.23 -2.16
N LYS A 64 -30.78 -0.83 -0.96
CA LYS A 64 -31.46 0.17 -0.11
C LYS A 64 -31.39 1.56 -0.72
N ILE A 65 -30.29 1.90 -1.39
CA ILE A 65 -30.11 3.20 -2.06
C ILE A 65 -30.98 3.29 -3.31
N ASP A 66 -30.86 2.31 -4.20
CA ASP A 66 -31.67 2.24 -5.42
C ASP A 66 -31.93 0.77 -5.75
N TYR A 67 -33.16 0.31 -5.45
CA TYR A 67 -33.54 -1.07 -5.67
C TYR A 67 -33.62 -1.42 -7.15
N GLU A 68 -34.17 -0.54 -8.00
CA GLU A 68 -34.38 -0.87 -9.41
C GLU A 68 -33.06 -0.99 -10.17
N GLN A 69 -32.10 -0.12 -9.86
CA GLN A 69 -30.77 -0.18 -10.44
C GLN A 69 -29.97 -1.37 -9.91
N ASN A 70 -30.12 -1.73 -8.62
CA ASN A 70 -29.25 -2.70 -7.94
C ASN A 70 -29.91 -4.06 -7.62
N LYS A 71 -31.12 -4.34 -8.13
CA LYS A 71 -31.80 -5.63 -7.88
C LYS A 71 -30.99 -6.86 -8.29
N ASN A 72 -30.19 -6.72 -9.34
CA ASN A 72 -29.30 -7.78 -9.85
C ASN A 72 -27.85 -7.63 -9.37
N PHE A 73 -27.52 -6.55 -8.65
CA PHE A 73 -26.20 -6.38 -8.08
C PHE A 73 -25.93 -7.49 -7.05
N ALA A 74 -24.72 -8.03 -7.14
CA ALA A 74 -24.17 -9.00 -6.22
C ALA A 74 -22.68 -8.71 -6.02
N ALA A 75 -22.29 -8.29 -4.82
CA ALA A 75 -20.90 -8.07 -4.44
C ALA A 75 -20.11 -9.39 -4.44
N SER A 76 -18.84 -9.34 -4.82
CA SER A 76 -17.92 -10.48 -4.73
C SER A 76 -17.53 -10.75 -3.28
N PRO A 77 -17.92 -11.89 -2.69
CA PRO A 77 -17.49 -12.24 -1.35
C PRO A 77 -15.99 -12.57 -1.28
N PHE A 78 -15.41 -13.09 -2.36
CA PHE A 78 -13.99 -13.46 -2.40
C PHE A 78 -13.07 -12.26 -2.55
N MET A 79 -13.47 -11.23 -3.31
CA MET A 79 -12.74 -9.97 -3.33
C MET A 79 -12.72 -9.34 -1.94
N LEU A 80 -13.87 -9.23 -1.29
CA LEU A 80 -13.98 -8.67 0.07
C LEU A 80 -13.15 -9.48 1.08
N TYR A 81 -13.19 -10.82 1.01
CA TYR A 81 -12.36 -11.67 1.86
C TYR A 81 -10.85 -11.52 1.57
N SER A 82 -10.46 -11.41 0.30
CA SER A 82 -9.07 -11.20 -0.07
C SER A 82 -8.55 -9.85 0.45
N MET A 83 -9.37 -8.81 0.37
CA MET A 83 -9.02 -7.50 0.92
C MET A 83 -9.06 -7.50 2.45
N ALA A 84 -9.95 -8.29 3.08
CA ALA A 84 -9.97 -8.47 4.52
C ALA A 84 -8.62 -8.96 5.05
N ARG A 85 -8.10 -10.04 4.46
CA ARG A 85 -6.78 -10.61 4.82
C ARG A 85 -5.62 -9.65 4.58
N ARG A 86 -5.74 -8.70 3.64
CA ARG A 86 -4.71 -7.68 3.38
C ARG A 86 -4.60 -6.65 4.52
N TYR A 87 -5.74 -6.26 5.10
CA TYR A 87 -5.82 -5.21 6.12
C TYR A 87 -6.02 -5.75 7.54
N ASP A 88 -5.99 -7.07 7.67
CA ASP A 88 -6.06 -7.70 8.97
C ASP A 88 -4.78 -7.46 9.77
N GLU A 89 -4.90 -7.61 11.08
CA GLU A 89 -3.79 -7.41 12.02
C GLU A 89 -2.84 -8.60 12.08
N PHE A 90 -3.12 -9.62 11.28
CA PHE A 90 -2.22 -10.71 10.96
C PHE A 90 -1.81 -10.55 9.48
N PRO A 91 -0.63 -9.96 9.20
CA PRO A 91 -0.22 -9.66 7.83
C PRO A 91 0.08 -10.92 7.02
N GLY A 92 -0.35 -10.94 5.74
CA GLY A 92 0.32 -11.74 4.70
C GLY A 92 -0.07 -13.22 4.57
N TYR A 93 -1.25 -13.66 5.02
CA TYR A 93 -1.64 -15.07 4.85
C TYR A 93 -1.94 -15.42 3.39
N LEU A 94 -1.02 -16.15 2.77
CA LEU A 94 -1.25 -16.84 1.50
C LEU A 94 -2.25 -18.01 1.63
N LYS A 95 -2.54 -18.44 2.86
CA LYS A 95 -3.42 -19.56 3.17
C LYS A 95 -4.82 -19.08 3.57
N ASP A 96 -5.79 -19.98 3.43
CA ASP A 96 -7.19 -19.76 3.79
C ASP A 96 -7.42 -19.97 5.29
N GLU A 97 -7.00 -19.00 6.10
CA GLU A 97 -6.95 -19.08 7.57
C GLU A 97 -8.00 -18.19 8.27
N GLY A 98 -8.87 -17.52 7.51
CA GLY A 98 -9.88 -16.61 8.06
C GLY A 98 -9.41 -15.15 8.08
N SER A 99 -10.22 -14.29 8.70
CA SER A 99 -9.93 -12.86 8.88
C SER A 99 -10.85 -12.26 9.97
N SER A 100 -10.66 -10.99 10.30
CA SER A 100 -11.44 -10.19 11.24
C SER A 100 -12.51 -9.32 10.54
N LEU A 101 -13.52 -8.86 11.28
CA LEU A 101 -14.55 -7.97 10.73
C LEU A 101 -13.95 -6.61 10.38
N ARG A 102 -13.07 -6.08 11.25
CA ARG A 102 -12.36 -4.82 11.00
C ARG A 102 -11.48 -4.91 9.76
N GLY A 103 -10.78 -6.03 9.55
CA GLY A 103 -9.99 -6.27 8.34
C GLY A 103 -10.85 -6.14 7.07
N ALA A 104 -12.02 -6.78 7.06
CA ALA A 104 -12.95 -6.73 5.93
C ALA A 104 -13.50 -5.32 5.66
N ILE A 105 -13.89 -4.59 6.70
CA ILE A 105 -14.34 -3.19 6.58
C ILE A 105 -13.22 -2.28 6.08
N LYS A 106 -11.99 -2.42 6.59
CA LYS A 106 -10.82 -1.68 6.08
C LYS A 106 -10.55 -1.99 4.62
N GLY A 107 -10.64 -3.25 4.22
CA GLY A 107 -10.53 -3.67 2.83
C GLY A 107 -11.55 -2.97 1.92
N TRP A 108 -12.81 -2.97 2.33
CA TRP A 108 -13.87 -2.24 1.60
C TRP A 108 -13.63 -0.73 1.58
N HIS A 109 -13.21 -0.13 2.69
CA HIS A 109 -12.88 1.30 2.75
C HIS A 109 -11.77 1.71 1.78
N LYS A 110 -10.74 0.86 1.63
CA LYS A 110 -9.55 1.17 0.82
C LYS A 110 -9.71 0.87 -0.66
N HIS A 111 -10.61 -0.04 -1.03
CA HIS A 111 -10.73 -0.52 -2.41
C HIS A 111 -12.12 -0.41 -3.03
N GLY A 112 -13.16 -0.17 -2.23
CA GLY A 112 -14.55 -0.36 -2.65
C GLY A 112 -14.89 -1.86 -2.77
N ALA A 113 -16.01 -2.18 -3.40
CA ALA A 113 -16.49 -3.55 -3.60
C ALA A 113 -16.79 -3.79 -5.07
N CYS A 114 -16.31 -4.90 -5.65
CA CYS A 114 -16.64 -5.26 -7.03
C CYS A 114 -17.84 -6.21 -7.10
N GLU A 115 -18.47 -6.28 -8.26
CA GLU A 115 -19.48 -7.29 -8.57
C GLU A 115 -18.86 -8.69 -8.66
N ASN A 116 -19.61 -9.69 -8.22
CA ASN A 116 -19.22 -11.10 -8.17
C ASN A 116 -18.77 -11.65 -9.53
N ARG A 117 -19.27 -11.10 -10.64
CA ARG A 117 -18.85 -11.54 -11.98
C ARG A 117 -17.36 -11.31 -12.26
N PHE A 118 -16.74 -10.30 -11.64
CA PHE A 118 -15.32 -10.00 -11.83
C PHE A 118 -14.40 -10.85 -10.95
N TRP A 119 -14.90 -11.43 -9.85
CA TRP A 119 -14.09 -12.24 -8.93
C TRP A 119 -14.95 -13.32 -8.26
N LYS A 120 -14.93 -14.54 -8.82
CA LYS A 120 -15.86 -15.64 -8.46
C LYS A 120 -15.27 -16.72 -7.55
N THR A 121 -13.95 -16.75 -7.38
CA THR A 121 -13.21 -17.81 -6.67
C THR A 121 -12.26 -17.22 -5.64
N LEU A 122 -11.70 -18.07 -4.78
CA LEU A 122 -10.74 -17.65 -3.76
C LEU A 122 -9.44 -17.08 -4.38
N GLU A 123 -9.04 -17.60 -5.54
CA GLU A 123 -7.88 -17.10 -6.28
C GLU A 123 -8.18 -15.74 -6.90
N MET A 124 -7.23 -14.81 -6.79
CA MET A 124 -7.34 -13.49 -7.38
C MET A 124 -7.33 -13.59 -8.92
N PRO A 125 -8.31 -12.99 -9.63
CA PRO A 125 -8.32 -12.97 -11.07
C PRO A 125 -7.13 -12.17 -11.62
N LYS A 126 -6.65 -12.56 -12.80
CA LYS A 126 -5.61 -11.79 -13.50
C LYS A 126 -6.14 -10.41 -13.89
N PRO A 127 -5.31 -9.35 -13.83
CA PRO A 127 -5.70 -8.02 -14.30
C PRO A 127 -6.10 -8.04 -15.78
N ASP A 128 -7.18 -7.34 -16.12
CA ASP A 128 -7.67 -7.17 -17.50
C ASP A 128 -8.24 -5.76 -17.69
N ILE A 129 -7.37 -4.76 -17.59
CA ILE A 129 -7.75 -3.34 -17.65
C ILE A 129 -8.18 -2.91 -19.07
N LYS A 130 -7.93 -3.75 -20.08
CA LYS A 130 -8.34 -3.52 -21.47
C LYS A 130 -9.66 -4.22 -21.82
N GLY A 131 -10.24 -5.00 -20.90
CA GLY A 131 -11.55 -5.60 -21.08
C GLY A 131 -12.64 -4.53 -21.29
N GLU A 132 -13.67 -4.85 -22.08
CA GLU A 132 -14.75 -3.91 -22.43
C GLU A 132 -15.46 -3.34 -21.19
N GLU A 133 -15.67 -4.17 -20.17
CA GLU A 133 -16.28 -3.77 -18.89
C GLU A 133 -15.23 -3.43 -17.80
N GLY A 134 -13.94 -3.44 -18.14
CA GLY A 134 -12.83 -3.37 -17.20
C GLY A 134 -12.68 -4.63 -16.34
N ASP A 135 -11.84 -4.55 -15.30
CA ASP A 135 -11.61 -5.63 -14.34
C ASP A 135 -12.21 -5.33 -12.96
N TRP A 136 -11.97 -6.23 -12.00
CA TRP A 136 -12.43 -6.07 -10.62
C TRP A 136 -11.89 -4.78 -9.98
N TRP A 137 -10.68 -4.35 -10.34
CA TRP A 137 -10.07 -3.14 -9.81
C TRP A 137 -10.93 -1.98 -10.28
N LEU A 138 -11.07 -1.76 -11.59
CA LEU A 138 -11.87 -0.67 -12.17
C LEU A 138 -13.33 -0.66 -11.69
N ASN A 139 -13.97 -1.82 -11.55
CA ASN A 139 -15.34 -1.92 -11.08
C ASN A 139 -15.52 -1.54 -9.60
N SER A 140 -14.55 -1.87 -8.72
CA SER A 140 -14.74 -1.78 -7.28
C SER A 140 -14.95 -0.36 -6.74
N VAL A 141 -14.37 0.65 -7.39
CA VAL A 141 -14.47 2.06 -6.97
C VAL A 141 -15.88 2.63 -7.13
N ASN A 142 -16.76 1.95 -7.86
CA ASN A 142 -18.16 2.35 -8.02
C ASN A 142 -19.03 2.05 -6.79
N TYR A 143 -18.51 1.29 -5.82
CA TYR A 143 -19.21 0.95 -4.58
C TYR A 143 -18.32 1.22 -3.36
N PRO A 144 -17.98 2.49 -3.08
CA PRO A 144 -17.13 2.86 -1.97
C PRO A 144 -17.84 2.66 -0.62
N LEU A 145 -17.08 2.43 0.45
CA LEU A 145 -17.62 2.56 1.81
C LEU A 145 -17.67 4.04 2.20
N GLY A 146 -18.76 4.47 2.82
CA GLY A 146 -18.93 5.82 3.36
C GLY A 146 -18.50 5.88 4.81
N ALA A 147 -19.47 5.67 5.72
CA ALA A 147 -19.22 5.65 7.15
C ALA A 147 -19.29 4.22 7.70
N TYR A 148 -18.55 3.96 8.77
CA TYR A 148 -18.59 2.70 9.49
C TYR A 148 -18.29 2.94 10.96
N TYR A 149 -19.00 2.20 11.82
CA TYR A 149 -18.96 2.34 13.27
C TYR A 149 -19.06 0.98 13.93
N ARG A 150 -18.32 0.80 15.03
CA ARG A 150 -18.43 -0.37 15.89
C ARG A 150 -19.66 -0.20 16.77
N VAL A 151 -20.49 -1.22 16.87
CA VAL A 151 -21.60 -1.27 17.84
C VAL A 151 -21.12 -2.09 19.02
N GLU A 152 -21.34 -1.61 20.25
CA GLU A 152 -21.00 -2.36 21.46
C GLU A 152 -21.77 -3.68 21.48
N PRO A 153 -21.12 -4.86 21.29
CA PRO A 153 -21.84 -6.11 21.14
C PRO A 153 -22.66 -6.49 22.37
N LYS A 154 -22.31 -5.97 23.55
CA LYS A 154 -23.06 -6.23 24.78
C LYS A 154 -24.27 -5.33 24.98
N SER A 155 -24.40 -4.23 24.23
CA SER A 155 -25.60 -3.38 24.29
C SER A 155 -26.61 -3.84 23.24
N ILE A 156 -27.59 -4.62 23.69
CA ILE A 156 -28.71 -5.06 22.85
C ILE A 156 -29.53 -3.84 22.39
N GLU A 157 -29.62 -2.81 23.23
CA GLU A 157 -30.35 -1.58 22.98
C GLU A 157 -29.75 -0.80 21.81
N ASP A 158 -28.43 -0.61 21.81
CA ASP A 158 -27.72 0.07 20.72
C ASP A 158 -27.82 -0.74 19.42
N MET A 159 -27.77 -2.07 19.50
CA MET A 159 -27.97 -2.95 18.35
C MET A 159 -29.39 -2.84 17.77
N HIS A 160 -30.43 -2.76 18.62
CA HIS A 160 -31.80 -2.53 18.17
C HIS A 160 -31.94 -1.19 17.47
N CYS A 161 -31.38 -0.12 18.02
CA CYS A 161 -31.35 1.20 17.39
C CYS A 161 -30.64 1.14 16.03
N ALA A 162 -29.44 0.55 15.99
CA ALA A 162 -28.65 0.40 14.77
C ALA A 162 -29.38 -0.38 13.67
N ILE A 163 -30.10 -1.45 14.03
CA ILE A 163 -30.94 -2.22 13.08
C ILE A 163 -32.11 -1.36 12.58
N ASN A 164 -32.75 -0.54 13.42
CA ASN A 164 -33.85 0.31 12.96
C ASN A 164 -33.36 1.43 12.03
N ASP A 165 -32.20 2.03 12.33
CA ASP A 165 -31.61 3.08 11.52
C ASP A 165 -31.11 2.55 10.16
N LEU A 166 -30.36 1.45 10.20
CA LEU A 166 -29.57 0.99 9.06
C LEU A 166 -30.11 -0.29 8.44
N GLY A 167 -30.83 -1.13 9.17
CA GLY A 167 -31.51 -2.33 8.69
C GLY A 167 -30.66 -3.60 8.67
N ILE A 168 -29.35 -3.50 8.88
CA ILE A 168 -28.44 -4.65 8.90
C ILE A 168 -27.24 -4.38 9.81
N LEU A 169 -26.79 -5.40 10.55
CA LEU A 169 -25.52 -5.39 11.28
C LEU A 169 -24.59 -6.45 10.69
N TYR A 170 -23.30 -6.13 10.64
CA TYR A 170 -22.22 -7.06 10.35
C TYR A 170 -21.68 -7.61 11.67
N ALA A 171 -21.74 -8.92 11.89
CA ALA A 171 -21.54 -9.49 13.21
C ALA A 171 -20.71 -10.78 13.19
N SER A 172 -20.07 -11.09 14.32
CA SER A 172 -19.40 -12.35 14.56
C SER A 172 -19.65 -12.88 15.97
N ALA A 173 -19.65 -14.20 16.09
CA ALA A 173 -19.80 -14.91 17.37
C ALA A 173 -19.10 -16.27 17.32
N VAL A 174 -18.82 -16.83 18.50
CA VAL A 174 -18.34 -18.21 18.63
C VAL A 174 -19.49 -19.18 18.31
N CYS A 175 -19.26 -20.10 17.38
CA CYS A 175 -20.23 -21.09 16.95
C CYS A 175 -20.09 -22.39 17.74
N HIS A 176 -20.94 -22.58 18.74
CA HIS A 176 -21.08 -23.84 19.44
C HIS A 176 -21.90 -24.87 18.64
N ALA A 177 -21.88 -26.14 19.08
CA ALA A 177 -22.56 -27.27 18.41
C ALA A 177 -24.05 -27.06 18.06
N GLY A 178 -24.76 -26.20 18.80
CA GLY A 178 -26.13 -25.80 18.47
C GLY A 178 -26.31 -25.23 17.06
N TRP A 179 -25.29 -24.55 16.52
CA TRP A 179 -25.31 -23.95 15.18
C TRP A 179 -25.46 -24.99 14.06
N ASP A 180 -25.03 -26.24 14.27
CA ASP A 180 -25.17 -27.30 13.27
C ASP A 180 -26.61 -27.80 13.11
N HIS A 181 -27.43 -27.62 14.16
CA HIS A 181 -28.76 -28.20 14.25
C HIS A 181 -29.80 -27.19 14.79
N PRO A 182 -30.10 -26.11 14.03
CA PRO A 182 -31.23 -25.24 14.36
C PRO A 182 -32.51 -26.08 14.53
N LYS A 183 -33.42 -25.63 15.40
CA LYS A 183 -34.68 -26.32 15.69
C LYS A 183 -35.87 -25.42 15.44
N LYS A 184 -37.04 -25.99 15.14
CA LYS A 184 -38.28 -25.22 15.00
C LYS A 184 -38.64 -24.54 16.34
N SER A 185 -39.00 -23.27 16.28
CA SER A 185 -39.56 -22.54 17.42
C SER A 185 -41.09 -22.59 17.40
N THR A 186 -41.71 -22.52 18.58
CA THR A 186 -43.16 -22.37 18.74
C THR A 186 -43.61 -20.91 18.83
N HIS A 187 -42.66 -19.97 18.97
CA HIS A 187 -42.96 -18.55 19.24
C HIS A 187 -42.90 -17.68 17.99
N HIS A 188 -42.17 -18.10 16.96
CA HIS A 188 -41.91 -17.33 15.76
C HIS A 188 -41.62 -18.25 14.55
N PRO A 189 -41.72 -17.76 13.30
CA PRO A 189 -41.60 -18.62 12.10
C PRO A 189 -40.18 -19.10 11.79
N TYR A 190 -39.15 -18.50 12.39
CA TYR A 190 -37.75 -18.90 12.17
C TYR A 190 -37.36 -20.09 13.04
N MET A 191 -36.44 -20.92 12.54
CA MET A 191 -35.72 -21.89 13.38
C MET A 191 -34.81 -21.14 14.36
N GLU A 192 -34.65 -21.68 15.55
CA GLU A 192 -33.82 -21.14 16.63
C GLU A 192 -32.55 -21.98 16.77
N ILE A 193 -31.41 -21.32 17.01
CA ILE A 193 -30.15 -21.98 17.33
C ILE A 193 -30.21 -22.41 18.79
N PRO A 194 -30.26 -23.72 19.12
CA PRO A 194 -30.33 -24.16 20.49
C PRO A 194 -29.01 -23.86 21.21
N LYS A 195 -29.06 -23.05 22.27
CA LYS A 195 -27.88 -22.71 23.06
C LYS A 195 -27.21 -23.98 23.59
N THR A 196 -25.91 -24.11 23.35
CA THR A 196 -25.08 -25.19 23.92
C THR A 196 -23.82 -24.58 24.52
N LYS A 197 -23.18 -25.31 25.45
CA LYS A 197 -21.91 -24.86 26.03
C LYS A 197 -20.81 -24.82 24.96
N VAL A 198 -20.12 -23.69 24.87
CA VAL A 198 -18.92 -23.52 24.03
C VAL A 198 -17.79 -24.42 24.52
N LYS A 199 -17.06 -25.00 23.58
CA LYS A 199 -15.83 -25.79 23.79
C LYS A 199 -14.62 -25.04 23.26
N GLU A 200 -13.43 -25.36 23.75
CA GLU A 200 -12.17 -24.80 23.25
C GLU A 200 -11.92 -25.08 21.77
N SER A 201 -12.54 -26.13 21.21
CA SER A 201 -12.47 -26.49 19.80
C SER A 201 -13.41 -25.69 18.91
N ASP A 202 -14.33 -24.90 19.47
CA ASP A 202 -15.34 -24.18 18.72
C ASP A 202 -14.73 -22.92 18.09
N GLY A 203 -15.08 -22.66 16.82
CA GLY A 203 -14.54 -21.57 16.03
C GLY A 203 -15.42 -20.32 16.02
N GLY A 204 -14.85 -19.21 15.55
CA GLY A 204 -15.58 -17.97 15.32
C GLY A 204 -16.18 -17.91 13.91
N HIS A 205 -17.37 -17.35 13.78
CA HIS A 205 -18.05 -17.23 12.49
C HIS A 205 -18.64 -15.83 12.28
N ALA A 206 -18.61 -15.34 11.04
CA ALA A 206 -19.19 -14.06 10.65
C ALA A 206 -20.49 -14.26 9.88
N PHE A 207 -21.48 -13.44 10.21
CA PHE A 207 -22.82 -13.45 9.64
C PHE A 207 -23.40 -12.03 9.65
N VAL A 208 -24.65 -11.88 9.22
CA VAL A 208 -25.36 -10.60 9.33
C VAL A 208 -26.59 -10.74 10.19
N ILE A 209 -26.91 -9.70 10.97
CA ILE A 209 -28.17 -9.57 11.69
C ILE A 209 -29.08 -8.68 10.85
N ILE A 210 -30.24 -9.20 10.45
CA ILE A 210 -31.19 -8.53 9.54
C ILE A 210 -32.48 -8.09 10.23
N GLY A 211 -32.57 -8.34 11.53
CA GLY A 211 -33.76 -8.09 12.31
C GLY A 211 -33.66 -8.67 13.71
N TYR A 212 -34.75 -8.55 14.45
CA TYR A 212 -34.91 -9.08 15.79
C TYR A 212 -36.39 -9.27 16.13
N ASN A 213 -36.64 -10.13 17.12
CA ASN A 213 -37.93 -10.29 17.78
C ASN A 213 -37.75 -10.31 19.30
N GLN A 214 -38.79 -10.70 20.04
CA GLN A 214 -38.71 -10.77 21.51
C GLN A 214 -37.76 -11.87 22.02
N THR A 215 -37.48 -12.90 21.23
CA THR A 215 -36.59 -14.02 21.58
C THR A 215 -35.12 -13.71 21.31
N GLY A 216 -34.82 -13.03 20.21
CA GLY A 216 -33.44 -12.76 19.81
C GLY A 216 -33.29 -12.09 18.45
N PHE A 217 -32.05 -12.13 17.95
CA PHE A 217 -31.68 -11.59 16.65
C PHE A 217 -32.01 -12.57 15.53
N ILE A 218 -32.57 -12.06 14.43
CA ILE A 218 -32.78 -12.82 13.20
C ILE A 218 -31.52 -12.65 12.35
N ILE A 219 -30.78 -13.75 12.15
CA ILE A 219 -29.51 -13.74 11.44
C ILE A 219 -29.65 -14.39 10.05
N GLN A 220 -28.86 -13.91 9.09
CA GLN A 220 -28.65 -14.59 7.81
C GLN A 220 -27.24 -15.16 7.77
N ASN A 221 -27.14 -16.46 7.52
CA ASN A 221 -25.87 -17.18 7.48
C ASN A 221 -25.37 -17.39 6.03
N SER A 222 -24.11 -17.79 5.88
CA SER A 222 -23.40 -18.08 4.63
C SER A 222 -23.23 -19.59 4.37
N TRP A 223 -24.13 -20.42 4.90
CA TRP A 223 -24.13 -21.89 4.73
C TRP A 223 -25.21 -22.41 3.78
N GLY A 224 -25.75 -21.51 2.94
CA GLY A 224 -26.80 -21.82 1.97
C GLY A 224 -28.21 -21.96 2.57
N LYS A 225 -29.20 -22.06 1.68
CA LYS A 225 -30.63 -22.10 2.03
C LYS A 225 -31.05 -23.33 2.84
N GLY A 226 -30.27 -24.42 2.79
CA GLY A 226 -30.58 -25.64 3.53
C GLY A 226 -30.33 -25.55 5.05
N TRP A 227 -29.71 -24.47 5.52
CA TRP A 227 -29.46 -24.25 6.95
C TRP A 227 -30.54 -23.35 7.56
N GLY A 228 -31.07 -23.72 8.73
CA GLY A 228 -32.13 -22.96 9.39
C GLY A 228 -33.42 -22.87 8.55
N THR A 229 -34.16 -21.79 8.71
CA THR A 229 -35.29 -21.43 7.85
C THR A 229 -34.76 -20.71 6.62
N ASP A 230 -34.51 -21.42 5.52
CA ASP A 230 -34.04 -20.85 4.24
C ASP A 230 -32.74 -20.03 4.33
N GLY A 231 -31.82 -20.38 5.23
CA GLY A 231 -30.58 -19.64 5.49
C GLY A 231 -30.64 -18.67 6.68
N TYR A 232 -31.82 -18.57 7.32
CA TYR A 232 -32.07 -17.71 8.46
C TYR A 232 -32.28 -18.50 9.74
N ALA A 233 -31.89 -17.93 10.89
CA ALA A 233 -32.24 -18.47 12.19
C ALA A 233 -32.34 -17.35 13.23
N VAL A 234 -32.97 -17.65 14.36
CA VAL A 234 -32.93 -16.80 15.55
C VAL A 234 -31.77 -17.23 16.45
N LEU A 235 -30.90 -16.28 16.76
CA LEU A 235 -29.90 -16.37 17.81
C LEU A 235 -30.44 -15.64 19.04
N THR A 236 -30.67 -16.37 20.13
CA THR A 236 -31.28 -15.79 21.34
C THR A 236 -30.39 -14.70 21.95
N TYR A 237 -30.99 -13.73 22.64
CA TYR A 237 -30.19 -12.68 23.31
C TYR A 237 -29.24 -13.25 24.36
N GLU A 238 -29.65 -14.31 25.07
CA GLU A 238 -28.85 -14.99 26.08
C GLU A 238 -27.64 -15.72 25.47
N ASP A 239 -27.75 -16.18 24.23
CA ASP A 239 -26.66 -16.80 23.49
C ASP A 239 -25.69 -15.71 23.00
N TRP A 240 -26.22 -14.67 22.35
CA TRP A 240 -25.45 -13.52 21.87
C TRP A 240 -24.64 -12.86 22.99
N GLN A 241 -25.23 -12.56 24.16
CA GLN A 241 -24.52 -11.90 25.26
C GLN A 241 -23.30 -12.68 25.78
N VAL A 242 -23.28 -14.01 25.58
CA VAL A 242 -22.17 -14.86 26.02
C VAL A 242 -21.13 -15.04 24.91
N ASN A 243 -21.57 -15.13 23.66
CA ASN A 243 -20.74 -15.63 22.56
C ASN A 243 -20.39 -14.59 21.49
N ALA A 244 -20.97 -13.39 21.56
CA ALA A 244 -20.67 -12.31 20.62
C ALA A 244 -19.20 -11.89 20.68
N MET A 245 -18.62 -11.65 19.50
CA MET A 245 -17.25 -11.19 19.33
C MET A 245 -17.26 -9.73 18.91
N ASP A 246 -17.78 -9.44 17.72
CA ASP A 246 -17.76 -8.11 17.12
C ASP A 246 -19.08 -7.76 16.44
N CYS A 247 -19.40 -6.47 16.41
CA CYS A 247 -20.57 -5.95 15.73
C CYS A 247 -20.24 -4.59 15.10
N TRP A 248 -20.62 -4.43 13.84
CA TRP A 248 -20.35 -3.24 13.04
C TRP A 248 -21.56 -2.84 12.22
N VAL A 249 -21.66 -1.53 12.00
CA VAL A 249 -22.53 -0.94 11.00
C VAL A 249 -21.72 -0.22 9.94
N ALA A 250 -22.28 -0.19 8.74
CA ALA A 250 -21.69 0.48 7.59
C ALA A 250 -22.76 1.24 6.79
N GLN A 251 -22.33 2.29 6.12
CA GLN A 251 -23.09 3.04 5.13
C GLN A 251 -22.32 3.00 3.81
N MET A 252 -23.03 2.79 2.71
CA MET A 252 -22.45 2.92 1.37
C MET A 252 -22.05 4.38 1.13
N GLY A 253 -20.88 4.58 0.55
CA GLY A 253 -20.38 5.90 0.17
C GLY A 253 -21.05 6.41 -1.09
N VAL A 254 -21.02 7.73 -1.29
CA VAL A 254 -21.54 8.33 -2.51
C VAL A 254 -20.51 8.18 -3.63
N THR A 255 -20.91 7.56 -4.73
CA THR A 255 -20.09 7.46 -5.94
C THR A 255 -20.04 8.81 -6.64
N THR A 256 -18.96 9.55 -6.44
CA THR A 256 -18.77 10.89 -7.03
C THR A 256 -18.31 10.82 -8.48
N ASP A 257 -18.35 11.94 -9.21
CA ASP A 257 -17.80 12.05 -10.58
C ASP A 257 -16.34 11.60 -10.66
N LEU A 258 -15.53 11.89 -9.64
CA LEU A 258 -14.16 11.40 -9.57
C LEU A 258 -14.06 9.86 -9.50
N HIS A 259 -14.95 9.19 -8.77
CA HIS A 259 -15.00 7.72 -8.73
C HIS A 259 -15.33 7.17 -10.13
N LEU A 260 -16.33 7.73 -10.79
CA LEU A 260 -16.74 7.33 -12.14
C LEU A 260 -15.61 7.57 -13.17
N ALA A 261 -14.93 8.71 -13.08
CA ALA A 261 -13.80 9.03 -13.95
C ALA A 261 -12.62 8.08 -13.76
N ILE A 262 -12.34 7.67 -12.51
CA ILE A 262 -11.32 6.65 -12.20
C ILE A 262 -11.76 5.27 -12.69
N ALA A 263 -13.01 4.88 -12.49
CA ALA A 263 -13.54 3.61 -12.99
C ALA A 263 -13.43 3.49 -14.51
N GLY A 264 -13.69 4.59 -15.24
CA GLY A 264 -13.53 4.66 -16.69
C GLY A 264 -12.11 4.87 -17.19
N SER A 265 -11.12 5.00 -16.30
CA SER A 265 -9.71 5.16 -16.67
C SER A 265 -8.93 3.87 -16.44
N ALA A 266 -8.63 3.14 -17.51
CA ALA A 266 -7.79 1.93 -17.45
C ALA A 266 -6.37 2.16 -16.89
N THR A 267 -5.91 3.41 -16.86
CA THR A 267 -4.59 3.80 -16.34
C THR A 267 -4.64 5.22 -15.76
N LEU A 268 -3.52 5.94 -15.68
CA LEU A 268 -3.49 7.34 -15.27
C LEU A 268 -4.50 8.17 -16.06
N ARG A 269 -5.41 8.78 -15.31
CA ARG A 269 -6.46 9.65 -15.81
C ARG A 269 -5.86 10.93 -16.38
N LEU A 270 -6.47 11.41 -17.46
CA LEU A 270 -6.12 12.68 -18.07
C LEU A 270 -7.20 13.71 -17.81
N ASP A 271 -6.80 14.97 -17.69
CA ASP A 271 -7.71 16.11 -17.72
C ASP A 271 -8.07 16.49 -19.17
N LYS A 272 -8.92 17.52 -19.30
CA LYS A 272 -9.35 18.07 -20.59
C LYS A 272 -8.21 18.60 -21.49
N ASN A 273 -7.03 18.83 -20.93
CA ASN A 273 -5.84 19.30 -21.64
C ASN A 273 -4.87 18.15 -21.97
N ASN A 274 -5.31 16.89 -21.82
CA ASN A 274 -4.49 15.69 -21.96
C ASN A 274 -3.28 15.66 -21.01
N LYS A 275 -3.42 16.26 -19.82
CA LYS A 275 -2.42 16.19 -18.75
C LYS A 275 -2.87 15.23 -17.67
N VAL A 276 -1.92 14.53 -17.04
CA VAL A 276 -2.22 13.60 -15.95
C VAL A 276 -2.87 14.35 -14.80
N ALA A 277 -4.00 13.82 -14.34
CA ALA A 277 -4.72 14.29 -13.17
C ALA A 277 -4.69 13.17 -12.12
N ILE A 278 -4.22 13.51 -10.92
CA ILE A 278 -4.17 12.59 -9.77
C ILE A 278 -5.10 13.14 -8.70
N ALA A 279 -5.87 12.27 -8.08
CA ALA A 279 -6.81 12.62 -7.01
C ALA A 279 -6.08 13.24 -5.81
N ALA A 280 -6.76 14.19 -5.16
CA ALA A 280 -6.28 14.77 -3.90
C ALA A 280 -6.58 13.85 -2.70
N ASP A 281 -7.72 13.15 -2.74
CA ASP A 281 -8.08 12.14 -1.74
C ASP A 281 -7.02 11.03 -1.70
N SER A 282 -6.59 10.65 -0.50
CA SER A 282 -5.49 9.70 -0.32
C SER A 282 -5.80 8.28 -0.82
N ILE A 283 -7.05 7.83 -0.72
CA ILE A 283 -7.45 6.48 -1.14
C ILE A 283 -7.50 6.42 -2.66
N LEU A 284 -8.15 7.39 -3.29
CA LEU A 284 -8.24 7.48 -4.74
C LEU A 284 -6.88 7.78 -5.39
N LYS A 285 -6.05 8.63 -4.77
CA LYS A 285 -4.68 8.93 -5.23
C LYS A 285 -3.86 7.65 -5.30
N LYS A 286 -3.84 6.91 -4.19
CA LYS A 286 -3.12 5.64 -4.08
C LYS A 286 -3.56 4.69 -5.18
N ARG A 287 -4.86 4.54 -5.38
CA ARG A 287 -5.43 3.67 -6.42
C ARG A 287 -4.95 4.03 -7.83
N GLU A 288 -4.83 5.31 -8.15
CA GLU A 288 -4.30 5.76 -9.46
C GLU A 288 -2.80 5.49 -9.61
N LEU A 289 -2.03 5.49 -8.50
CA LEU A 289 -0.58 5.31 -8.49
C LEU A 289 -0.12 3.85 -8.35
N ASP A 290 -0.89 3.02 -7.64
CA ASP A 290 -0.58 1.62 -7.31
C ASP A 290 -0.06 0.83 -8.53
N PRO A 291 -0.66 0.93 -9.73
CA PRO A 291 -0.19 0.14 -10.86
C PRO A 291 1.23 0.49 -11.36
N PHE A 292 1.77 1.65 -10.96
CA PHE A 292 3.10 2.13 -11.35
C PHE A 292 4.15 1.96 -10.25
N ILE A 293 3.76 1.36 -9.12
CA ILE A 293 4.62 1.13 -7.97
C ILE A 293 4.90 -0.37 -7.86
N ILE A 294 6.19 -0.71 -7.82
CA ILE A 294 6.67 -2.03 -7.44
C ILE A 294 7.12 -1.91 -5.99
N ASP A 295 6.25 -2.37 -5.09
CA ASP A 295 6.46 -2.32 -3.66
C ASP A 295 7.19 -3.57 -3.17
N MET A 296 8.25 -3.35 -2.40
CA MET A 296 9.19 -4.39 -1.99
C MET A 296 9.53 -4.26 -0.51
N GLU A 297 9.58 -5.41 0.15
CA GLU A 297 10.04 -5.58 1.53
C GLU A 297 11.50 -6.08 1.57
N ASN A 298 11.95 -6.44 2.78
CA ASN A 298 13.25 -7.03 3.05
C ASN A 298 13.65 -8.13 2.05
N ASN A 299 14.91 -8.11 1.63
CA ASN A 299 15.49 -8.95 0.58
C ASN A 299 14.89 -8.70 -0.82
N GLY A 300 14.28 -7.53 -1.05
CA GLY A 300 13.74 -7.12 -2.35
C GLY A 300 12.52 -7.93 -2.80
N ARG A 301 11.92 -8.74 -1.91
CA ARG A 301 10.71 -9.51 -2.21
C ARG A 301 9.52 -8.57 -2.37
N LEU A 302 8.55 -8.95 -3.18
CA LEU A 302 7.33 -8.15 -3.31
C LEU A 302 6.57 -8.08 -1.99
N SER A 303 6.14 -6.87 -1.62
CA SER A 303 5.30 -6.66 -0.44
C SER A 303 3.89 -7.19 -0.67
N ASN A 304 3.41 -8.02 0.26
CA ASN A 304 2.04 -8.55 0.26
C ASN A 304 1.15 -7.95 1.37
N SER A 305 1.61 -6.89 2.03
CA SER A 305 0.94 -6.24 3.17
C SER A 305 1.22 -4.75 3.18
N GLY A 306 0.54 -4.00 4.05
CA GLY A 306 0.72 -2.55 4.14
C GLY A 306 -0.26 -1.78 3.25
N GLU A 307 0.02 -0.50 3.04
CA GLU A 307 -0.84 0.28 2.16
C GLU A 307 -0.59 -0.16 0.73
N TYR A 308 0.64 -0.20 0.23
CA TYR A 308 0.92 -0.69 -1.12
C TYR A 308 1.06 -2.23 -1.12
N ARG A 309 0.88 -2.85 -2.29
CA ARG A 309 1.02 -4.31 -2.46
C ARG A 309 1.31 -4.58 -3.92
N THR A 310 2.26 -5.45 -4.20
CA THR A 310 2.57 -5.87 -5.57
C THR A 310 2.59 -7.39 -5.68
N THR A 311 1.94 -7.94 -6.69
CA THR A 311 2.08 -9.35 -7.10
C THR A 311 2.85 -9.43 -8.42
N GLU A 312 3.27 -10.63 -8.81
CA GLU A 312 3.81 -10.87 -10.15
C GLU A 312 2.85 -10.46 -11.26
N MET A 313 1.54 -10.63 -11.07
CA MET A 313 0.53 -10.27 -12.07
C MET A 313 0.41 -8.76 -12.26
N ASP A 314 0.64 -7.99 -11.17
CA ASP A 314 0.64 -6.52 -11.21
C ASP A 314 1.84 -6.01 -12.04
N ILE A 315 3.03 -6.63 -11.90
CA ILE A 315 4.21 -6.31 -12.72
C ILE A 315 4.00 -6.72 -14.18
N GLU A 316 3.41 -7.89 -14.44
CA GLU A 316 3.05 -8.30 -15.80
C GLU A 316 2.09 -7.29 -16.44
N ALA A 317 1.05 -6.85 -15.73
CA ALA A 317 0.08 -5.86 -16.20
C ALA A 317 0.71 -4.48 -16.44
N LEU A 318 1.64 -4.04 -15.58
CA LEU A 318 2.41 -2.80 -15.75
C LEU A 318 3.10 -2.75 -17.12
N VAL A 319 3.82 -3.82 -17.48
CA VAL A 319 4.66 -3.84 -18.69
C VAL A 319 3.95 -4.33 -19.96
N THR A 320 2.75 -4.91 -19.84
CA THR A 320 1.96 -5.41 -20.98
C THR A 320 0.71 -4.57 -21.27
N GLN A 321 0.01 -4.10 -20.24
CA GLN A 321 -1.25 -3.38 -20.39
C GLN A 321 -1.06 -1.88 -20.23
N HIS A 322 -0.53 -1.41 -19.08
CA HIS A 322 -0.33 0.02 -18.82
C HIS A 322 0.69 0.66 -19.78
N ALA A 323 1.83 0.00 -19.99
CA ALA A 323 2.82 0.41 -20.99
C ALA A 323 2.23 0.46 -22.42
N GLY A 324 1.35 -0.48 -22.77
CA GLY A 324 0.69 -0.52 -24.08
C GLY A 324 -0.27 0.65 -24.27
N ILE A 325 -1.08 0.97 -23.25
CA ILE A 325 -1.98 2.13 -23.29
C ILE A 325 -1.16 3.43 -23.42
N ALA A 326 -0.04 3.56 -22.71
CA ALA A 326 0.85 4.72 -22.83
C ALA A 326 1.46 4.83 -24.25
N ARG A 327 1.93 3.71 -24.81
CA ARG A 327 2.47 3.66 -26.18
C ARG A 327 1.46 4.10 -27.24
N GLU A 328 0.22 3.63 -27.12
CA GLU A 328 -0.88 4.04 -28.01
C GLU A 328 -1.21 5.52 -27.85
N ARG A 329 -1.41 5.96 -26.60
CA ARG A 329 -1.74 7.36 -26.25
C ARG A 329 -0.70 8.35 -26.75
N TRP A 330 0.58 7.98 -26.76
CA TRP A 330 1.68 8.82 -27.24
C TRP A 330 1.98 8.63 -28.73
N GLY A 331 1.22 7.78 -29.44
CA GLY A 331 1.41 7.53 -30.87
C GLY A 331 2.78 6.94 -31.20
N LEU A 332 3.38 6.19 -30.28
CA LEU A 332 4.77 5.79 -30.39
C LEU A 332 5.00 4.69 -31.43
N LYS A 333 4.02 3.89 -31.86
CA LYS A 333 4.20 2.80 -32.84
C LYS A 333 5.54 2.05 -32.60
N ASN A 334 6.48 2.11 -33.56
CA ASN A 334 7.81 1.50 -33.49
C ASN A 334 8.91 2.42 -32.92
N LYS A 335 8.58 3.62 -32.44
CA LYS A 335 9.53 4.54 -31.82
C LYS A 335 9.89 4.08 -30.41
N ALA A 336 11.08 4.51 -29.99
CA ALA A 336 11.54 4.25 -28.63
C ALA A 336 10.63 4.95 -27.60
N MET A 337 10.22 4.22 -26.58
CA MET A 337 9.54 4.78 -25.40
C MET A 337 10.56 5.09 -24.32
N ASP A 338 10.56 6.30 -23.80
CA ASP A 338 11.37 6.66 -22.64
C ASP A 338 10.72 6.04 -21.38
N VAL A 339 11.48 5.27 -20.61
CA VAL A 339 11.04 4.62 -19.36
C VAL A 339 11.91 5.11 -18.22
N ALA A 340 11.31 5.72 -17.20
CA ALA A 340 12.02 6.19 -16.01
C ALA A 340 11.73 5.27 -14.82
N ILE A 341 12.78 4.66 -14.28
CA ILE A 341 12.72 3.85 -13.06
C ILE A 341 13.21 4.72 -11.89
N TYR A 342 12.29 5.07 -11.01
CA TYR A 342 12.52 5.90 -9.83
C TYR A 342 12.75 5.02 -8.60
N ALA A 343 13.82 5.25 -7.85
CA ALA A 343 14.06 4.65 -6.54
C ALA A 343 14.23 5.77 -5.51
N HIS A 344 13.33 5.81 -4.52
CA HIS A 344 13.40 6.81 -3.44
C HIS A 344 14.52 6.49 -2.44
N GLY A 345 14.76 7.41 -1.51
CA GLY A 345 15.86 7.33 -0.54
C GLY A 345 15.80 6.23 0.52
N GLY A 346 14.80 5.34 0.53
CA GLY A 346 14.67 4.25 1.53
C GLY A 346 14.47 4.73 2.98
N LEU A 347 14.14 6.01 3.16
CA LEU A 347 14.13 6.70 4.47
C LEU A 347 12.86 7.53 4.65
N VAL A 348 11.79 7.20 3.96
CA VAL A 348 10.51 7.91 4.08
C VAL A 348 9.39 6.89 4.06
N GLY A 349 8.44 7.02 4.98
CA GLY A 349 7.30 6.11 5.09
C GLY A 349 6.52 6.01 3.78
N GLU A 350 5.81 4.89 3.56
CA GLU A 350 5.11 4.58 2.30
C GLU A 350 4.23 5.75 1.81
N LYS A 351 3.53 6.41 2.74
CA LYS A 351 2.68 7.56 2.43
C LYS A 351 3.47 8.75 1.86
N SER A 352 4.57 9.13 2.53
CA SER A 352 5.43 10.24 2.08
C SER A 352 6.14 9.90 0.77
N ALA A 353 6.58 8.65 0.62
CA ALA A 353 7.18 8.16 -0.62
C ALA A 353 6.19 8.27 -1.80
N ALA A 354 4.93 7.85 -1.58
CA ALA A 354 3.88 7.94 -2.57
C ALA A 354 3.43 9.37 -2.89
N ASP A 355 3.35 10.25 -1.89
CA ASP A 355 2.99 11.66 -2.11
C ASP A 355 4.06 12.38 -2.97
N SER A 356 5.36 12.15 -2.69
CA SER A 356 6.45 12.64 -3.55
C SER A 356 6.36 12.02 -4.94
N TYR A 357 6.11 10.70 -5.03
CA TYR A 357 5.99 10.02 -6.32
C TYR A 357 4.80 10.49 -7.15
N ALA A 358 3.70 10.94 -6.55
CA ALA A 358 2.58 11.52 -7.29
C ALA A 358 3.04 12.70 -8.18
N VAL A 359 3.93 13.54 -7.66
CA VAL A 359 4.50 14.67 -8.41
C VAL A 359 5.38 14.18 -9.56
N TRP A 360 6.26 13.22 -9.28
CA TRP A 360 7.13 12.60 -10.29
C TRP A 360 6.35 11.89 -11.39
N CYS A 361 5.42 11.01 -11.02
CA CYS A 361 4.58 10.24 -11.92
C CYS A 361 3.84 11.17 -12.89
N LYS A 362 3.19 12.22 -12.35
CA LYS A 362 2.52 13.24 -13.16
C LYS A 362 3.48 13.91 -14.15
N LYS A 363 4.61 14.43 -13.66
CA LYS A 363 5.57 15.20 -14.47
C LYS A 363 6.24 14.35 -15.55
N LEU A 364 6.65 13.12 -15.22
CA LEU A 364 7.25 12.17 -16.16
C LEU A 364 6.25 11.78 -17.25
N TYR A 365 5.04 11.39 -16.86
CA TYR A 365 4.03 10.96 -17.82
C TYR A 365 3.57 12.11 -18.73
N ASP A 366 3.42 13.33 -18.20
CA ASP A 366 3.12 14.54 -18.99
C ASP A 366 4.22 14.88 -20.02
N ALA A 367 5.45 14.42 -19.78
CA ALA A 367 6.60 14.52 -20.68
C ALA A 367 6.77 13.29 -21.60
N GLN A 368 5.78 12.39 -21.63
CA GLN A 368 5.78 11.13 -22.38
C GLN A 368 6.94 10.20 -21.96
N ILE A 369 7.21 10.12 -20.66
CA ILE A 369 8.17 9.21 -20.04
C ILE A 369 7.36 8.25 -19.16
N PHE A 370 7.44 6.95 -19.42
CA PHE A 370 6.70 5.93 -18.68
C PHE A 370 7.33 5.75 -17.29
N PRO A 371 6.63 6.09 -16.20
CA PRO A 371 7.20 6.06 -14.86
C PRO A 371 7.04 4.67 -14.24
N ILE A 372 8.06 4.20 -13.53
CA ILE A 372 8.01 3.02 -12.67
C ILE A 372 8.69 3.37 -11.35
N MET A 373 8.02 3.20 -10.22
CA MET A 373 8.62 3.38 -8.91
C MET A 373 9.04 2.05 -8.32
N LEU A 374 10.28 1.98 -7.85
CA LEU A 374 10.73 0.98 -6.90
C LEU A 374 10.53 1.55 -5.50
N MET A 375 9.48 1.08 -4.81
CA MET A 375 9.24 1.41 -3.41
C MET A 375 9.89 0.32 -2.55
N TRP A 376 10.76 0.71 -1.64
CA TRP A 376 11.58 -0.22 -0.85
C TRP A 376 11.91 0.38 0.52
N GLU A 377 11.85 -0.46 1.56
CA GLU A 377 12.30 -0.14 2.93
C GLU A 377 11.87 1.25 3.42
N THR A 378 10.57 1.48 3.57
CA THR A 378 10.01 2.81 3.82
C THR A 378 10.08 3.28 5.29
N ASP A 379 10.42 2.43 6.27
CA ASP A 379 10.36 2.79 7.70
C ASP A 379 11.73 2.93 8.41
N ILE A 380 12.84 2.83 7.67
CA ILE A 380 14.20 2.88 8.26
C ILE A 380 14.53 4.25 8.88
N LEU A 381 13.96 5.35 8.38
CA LEU A 381 14.20 6.68 8.95
C LEU A 381 13.62 6.84 10.34
N SER A 382 12.45 6.25 10.64
CA SER A 382 11.97 6.25 12.03
C SER A 382 12.97 5.55 12.93
N THR A 383 13.54 4.43 12.49
CA THR A 383 14.58 3.71 13.23
C THR A 383 15.82 4.57 13.44
N ILE A 384 16.33 5.25 12.39
CA ILE A 384 17.48 6.16 12.51
C ILE A 384 17.16 7.34 13.43
N ASN A 385 16.00 7.99 13.26
CA ASN A 385 15.59 9.10 14.10
C ASN A 385 15.41 8.69 15.56
N ASN A 386 14.91 7.48 15.82
CA ASN A 386 14.78 6.92 17.17
C ASN A 386 16.15 6.64 17.76
N ILE A 387 17.06 5.99 17.03
CA ILE A 387 18.46 5.79 17.47
C ILE A 387 19.10 7.12 17.86
N ILE A 388 18.94 8.13 17.01
CA ILE A 388 19.49 9.47 17.24
C ILE A 388 18.88 10.09 18.52
N LYS A 389 17.55 10.04 18.69
CA LYS A 389 16.83 10.59 19.86
C LYS A 389 17.19 9.87 21.16
N ASP A 390 17.19 8.53 21.16
CA ASP A 390 17.44 7.70 22.33
C ASP A 390 18.87 7.88 22.84
N THR A 391 19.84 8.01 21.92
CA THR A 391 21.25 8.26 22.27
C THR A 391 21.46 9.59 23.00
N LEU A 392 20.53 10.54 22.89
CA LEU A 392 20.62 11.88 23.47
C LEU A 392 19.75 12.06 24.73
N LEU A 393 18.62 11.37 24.85
CA LEU A 393 17.76 11.43 26.04
C LEU A 393 18.38 10.79 27.29
N ASP A 394 19.32 9.86 27.12
CA ASP A 394 19.98 9.19 28.25
C ASP A 394 21.01 10.06 28.99
N GLN A 395 21.41 11.23 28.47
CA GLN A 395 22.35 12.12 29.16
C GLN A 395 22.13 13.60 28.84
N GLU A 396 21.35 14.30 29.66
CA GLU A 396 21.47 15.75 29.79
C GLU A 396 22.51 16.13 30.86
N PRO A 397 23.61 16.82 30.51
CA PRO A 397 24.28 17.71 31.43
C PRO A 397 23.71 19.13 31.26
N ARG A 398 23.28 19.73 32.38
CA ARG A 398 23.11 21.19 32.51
C ARG A 398 24.47 21.85 32.28
N THR A 399 24.56 22.89 31.44
CA THR A 399 25.06 24.25 31.82
C THR A 399 25.30 25.24 30.66
N THR A 400 24.86 26.47 30.94
CA THR A 400 25.26 27.85 30.58
C THR A 400 26.34 28.15 29.51
N GLY A 401 25.94 28.94 28.50
CA GLY A 401 26.61 30.18 28.07
C GLY A 401 27.79 30.12 27.09
N GLY A 402 27.58 30.58 25.84
CA GLY A 402 28.60 31.29 25.05
C GLY A 402 29.70 30.50 24.32
N PHE A 403 29.43 29.31 23.75
CA PHE A 403 30.41 28.52 22.96
C PHE A 403 29.71 27.62 21.91
N ILE A 404 28.72 28.16 21.19
CA ILE A 404 27.72 27.35 20.47
C ILE A 404 28.35 26.41 19.42
N ASP A 405 29.23 26.88 18.53
CA ASP A 405 29.77 26.04 17.43
C ASP A 405 30.73 24.93 17.89
N ARG A 406 31.49 25.16 18.97
CA ARG A 406 32.43 24.16 19.50
C ARG A 406 31.70 23.08 20.30
N ILE A 407 30.60 23.44 20.96
CA ILE A 407 29.69 22.51 21.64
C ILE A 407 28.92 21.67 20.62
N ILE A 408 28.44 22.28 19.53
CA ILE A 408 27.74 21.58 18.44
C ILE A 408 28.65 20.51 17.80
N ASN A 409 29.89 20.88 17.44
CA ASN A 409 30.82 19.92 16.84
C ASN A 409 31.20 18.77 17.80
N TRP A 410 31.39 19.06 19.09
CA TRP A 410 31.65 18.04 20.09
C TRP A 410 30.45 17.11 20.31
N LYS A 411 29.23 17.67 20.33
CA LYS A 411 27.98 16.90 20.41
C LYS A 411 27.83 15.97 19.21
N ASP A 412 28.09 16.46 18.01
CA ASP A 412 28.01 15.67 16.77
C ASP A 412 29.05 14.55 16.74
N GLU A 413 30.32 14.82 17.07
CA GLU A 413 31.35 13.76 17.12
C GLU A 413 31.03 12.67 18.15
N ARG A 414 30.43 13.05 19.28
CA ARG A 414 29.98 12.10 20.31
C ARG A 414 28.78 11.29 19.84
N LEU A 415 27.79 11.95 19.22
CA LEU A 415 26.63 11.30 18.62
C LEU A 415 27.05 10.32 17.52
N GLU A 416 27.96 10.71 16.63
CA GLU A 416 28.52 9.85 15.59
C GLU A 416 29.16 8.57 16.17
N ARG A 417 29.92 8.67 17.27
CA ARG A 417 30.52 7.48 17.92
C ARG A 417 29.49 6.58 18.59
N LEU A 418 28.49 7.16 19.24
CA LEU A 418 27.47 6.40 19.98
C LEU A 418 26.45 5.75 19.05
N ALA A 419 26.08 6.43 17.96
CA ALA A 419 25.17 5.91 16.94
C ALA A 419 25.83 4.86 16.03
N ALA A 420 27.16 4.85 15.91
CA ALA A 420 27.88 4.01 14.95
C ALA A 420 27.54 2.50 15.03
N PRO A 421 27.49 1.83 16.20
CA PRO A 421 27.26 0.38 16.24
C PRO A 421 25.88 -0.02 15.74
N ILE A 422 24.83 0.72 16.14
CA ILE A 422 23.44 0.43 15.75
C ILE A 422 23.18 0.95 14.33
N GLY A 423 23.61 2.18 14.04
CA GLY A 423 23.48 2.81 12.74
C GLY A 423 24.20 2.05 11.63
N SER A 424 25.40 1.52 11.88
CA SER A 424 26.11 0.67 10.91
C SER A 424 25.35 -0.62 10.60
N LYS A 425 24.67 -1.21 11.59
CA LYS A 425 23.87 -2.43 11.38
C LYS A 425 22.65 -2.14 10.51
N VAL A 426 21.89 -1.10 10.85
CA VAL A 426 20.71 -0.66 10.08
C VAL A 426 21.11 -0.25 8.66
N TRP A 427 22.20 0.50 8.51
CA TRP A 427 22.70 0.92 7.21
C TRP A 427 23.19 -0.26 6.37
N LYS A 428 23.86 -1.24 6.99
CA LYS A 428 24.27 -2.47 6.31
C LYS A 428 23.07 -3.25 5.79
N GLU A 429 22.04 -3.45 6.60
CA GLU A 429 20.80 -4.13 6.21
C GLU A 429 20.12 -3.41 5.04
N MET A 430 20.05 -2.07 5.07
CA MET A 430 19.53 -1.27 3.97
C MET A 430 20.33 -1.48 2.67
N LYS A 431 21.67 -1.55 2.72
CA LYS A 431 22.51 -1.86 1.54
C LYS A 431 22.30 -3.28 1.04
N GLU A 432 22.12 -4.25 1.94
CA GLU A 432 21.82 -5.64 1.59
C GLU A 432 20.47 -5.76 0.89
N ASN A 433 19.44 -5.05 1.39
CA ASN A 433 18.13 -4.96 0.74
C ASN A 433 18.20 -4.30 -0.64
N ALA A 434 18.91 -3.18 -0.76
CA ALA A 434 19.11 -2.49 -2.04
C ALA A 434 19.77 -3.41 -3.09
N LYS A 435 20.76 -4.21 -2.67
CA LYS A 435 21.37 -5.23 -3.52
C LYS A 435 20.39 -6.35 -3.87
N ALA A 436 19.64 -6.86 -2.88
CA ALA A 436 18.73 -7.98 -3.05
C ALA A 436 17.65 -7.70 -4.12
N ILE A 437 17.17 -6.45 -4.25
CA ILE A 437 16.26 -6.00 -5.33
C ILE A 437 16.74 -6.40 -6.73
N SER A 438 18.06 -6.46 -6.93
CA SER A 438 18.65 -6.78 -8.24
C SER A 438 19.12 -8.23 -8.36
N TYR A 439 19.45 -8.92 -7.27
CA TYR A 439 20.11 -10.23 -7.33
C TYR A 439 19.25 -11.41 -6.85
N GLU A 440 18.27 -11.18 -5.98
CA GLU A 440 17.41 -12.26 -5.49
C GLU A 440 16.43 -12.71 -6.58
N LYS A 441 16.27 -14.03 -6.74
CA LYS A 441 15.55 -14.65 -7.88
C LYS A 441 14.11 -14.13 -8.06
N ASN A 442 13.42 -13.89 -6.95
CA ASN A 442 12.03 -13.45 -6.91
C ASN A 442 11.88 -12.00 -6.44
N SER A 443 12.94 -11.20 -6.57
CA SER A 443 12.89 -9.78 -6.23
C SER A 443 12.10 -8.97 -7.26
N GLY A 444 11.57 -7.82 -6.85
CA GLY A 444 10.84 -6.93 -7.75
C GLY A 444 11.66 -6.48 -8.97
N GLY A 445 12.97 -6.27 -8.82
CA GLY A 445 13.85 -5.93 -9.95
C GLY A 445 14.04 -7.08 -10.93
N GLN A 446 14.25 -8.31 -10.45
CA GLN A 446 14.33 -9.50 -11.32
C GLN A 446 13.00 -9.82 -12.01
N LEU A 447 11.88 -9.66 -11.31
CA LEU A 447 10.54 -9.85 -11.87
C LEU A 447 10.22 -8.79 -12.92
N LEU A 448 10.55 -7.51 -12.66
CA LEU A 448 10.42 -6.46 -13.66
C LEU A 448 11.22 -6.80 -14.92
N TYR A 449 12.48 -7.22 -14.78
CA TYR A 449 13.30 -7.65 -15.91
C TYR A 449 12.66 -8.81 -16.68
N LYS A 450 12.24 -9.87 -15.97
CA LYS A 450 11.59 -11.06 -16.54
C LYS A 450 10.38 -10.67 -17.38
N TYR A 451 9.48 -9.86 -16.84
CA TYR A 451 8.26 -9.48 -17.54
C TYR A 451 8.52 -8.44 -18.64
N ALA A 452 9.40 -7.45 -18.41
CA ALA A 452 9.74 -6.44 -19.42
C ALA A 452 10.46 -7.01 -20.66
N THR A 453 11.18 -8.13 -20.52
CA THR A 453 11.83 -8.83 -21.65
C THR A 453 10.94 -9.92 -22.28
N SER A 454 9.78 -10.21 -21.70
CA SER A 454 8.87 -11.24 -22.19
C SER A 454 8.29 -10.87 -23.56
N ALA A 455 7.89 -11.89 -24.34
CA ALA A 455 7.36 -11.69 -25.69
C ALA A 455 6.09 -10.82 -25.76
N LYS A 456 5.33 -10.73 -24.66
CA LYS A 456 4.09 -9.95 -24.55
C LYS A 456 4.33 -8.51 -24.07
N SER A 457 5.56 -8.16 -23.70
CA SER A 457 5.82 -6.84 -23.13
C SER A 457 5.96 -5.75 -24.19
N GLU A 458 5.32 -4.62 -23.90
CA GLU A 458 5.42 -3.37 -24.65
C GLU A 458 6.74 -2.62 -24.40
N LEU A 459 7.54 -3.14 -23.46
CA LEU A 459 8.87 -2.65 -23.11
C LEU A 459 10.01 -3.49 -23.72
N LYS A 460 9.70 -4.62 -24.38
CA LYS A 460 10.73 -5.56 -24.87
C LYS A 460 11.68 -4.96 -25.91
N SER A 461 11.16 -4.09 -26.78
CA SER A 461 11.94 -3.47 -27.86
C SER A 461 11.59 -2.00 -27.97
N HIS A 462 12.54 -1.21 -28.48
CA HIS A 462 12.36 0.23 -28.66
C HIS A 462 12.02 0.93 -27.34
N ILE A 463 12.97 0.90 -26.40
CA ILE A 463 12.91 1.67 -25.16
C ILE A 463 14.23 2.39 -24.89
N ASN A 464 14.14 3.57 -24.27
CA ASN A 464 15.27 4.23 -23.62
C ASN A 464 15.06 4.14 -22.11
N ILE A 465 16.02 3.60 -21.39
CA ILE A 465 15.89 3.44 -19.94
C ILE A 465 16.64 4.55 -19.23
N HIS A 466 15.94 5.18 -18.29
CA HIS A 466 16.41 6.27 -17.47
C HIS A 466 16.28 5.87 -16.00
N LEU A 467 17.35 6.02 -15.22
CA LEU A 467 17.31 5.74 -13.78
C LEU A 467 17.34 7.04 -13.00
N ILE A 468 16.45 7.15 -12.01
CA ILE A 468 16.38 8.30 -11.10
C ILE A 468 16.48 7.76 -9.68
N GLY A 469 17.56 8.09 -8.98
CA GLY A 469 17.81 7.64 -7.61
C GLY A 469 17.99 8.81 -6.67
N HIS A 470 17.20 8.90 -5.62
CA HIS A 470 17.46 9.81 -4.51
C HIS A 470 18.16 9.08 -3.38
N SER A 471 19.16 9.69 -2.75
CA SER A 471 19.82 9.18 -1.55
C SER A 471 20.20 7.70 -1.66
N ALA A 472 19.69 6.81 -0.79
CA ALA A 472 19.98 5.38 -0.87
C ALA A 472 19.46 4.69 -2.14
N GLY A 473 18.49 5.28 -2.85
CA GLY A 473 18.07 4.83 -4.17
C GLY A 473 19.21 4.82 -5.21
N SER A 474 20.29 5.59 -4.99
CA SER A 474 21.50 5.44 -5.81
C SER A 474 22.20 4.08 -5.62
N ILE A 475 22.09 3.47 -4.44
CA ILE A 475 22.66 2.15 -4.13
C ILE A 475 21.86 1.07 -4.87
N VAL A 476 20.53 1.18 -4.84
CA VAL A 476 19.62 0.30 -5.62
C VAL A 476 20.00 0.33 -7.10
N HIS A 477 20.12 1.52 -7.67
CA HIS A 477 20.44 1.68 -9.10
C HIS A 477 21.86 1.25 -9.44
N SER A 478 22.86 1.42 -8.57
CA SER A 478 24.21 0.90 -8.80
C SER A 478 24.21 -0.62 -9.00
N HIS A 479 23.52 -1.36 -8.12
CA HIS A 479 23.37 -2.81 -8.25
C HIS A 479 22.50 -3.22 -9.43
N LEU A 480 21.43 -2.46 -9.71
CA LEU A 480 20.56 -2.72 -10.85
C LEU A 480 21.32 -2.59 -12.17
N VAL A 481 22.12 -1.53 -12.33
CA VAL A 481 22.93 -1.32 -13.53
C VAL A 481 23.95 -2.43 -13.69
N GLU A 482 24.70 -2.78 -12.64
CA GLU A 482 25.67 -3.87 -12.69
C GLU A 482 25.03 -5.17 -13.17
N LYS A 483 23.89 -5.55 -12.56
CA LYS A 483 23.17 -6.75 -12.92
C LYS A 483 22.62 -6.70 -14.34
N LEU A 484 21.89 -5.65 -14.70
CA LEU A 484 21.20 -5.60 -15.99
C LEU A 484 22.16 -5.42 -17.16
N VAL A 485 23.27 -4.69 -16.98
CA VAL A 485 24.35 -4.65 -18.00
C VAL A 485 24.92 -6.04 -18.25
N SER A 486 25.09 -6.88 -17.21
CA SER A 486 25.53 -8.27 -17.37
C SER A 486 24.54 -9.13 -18.19
N LEU A 487 23.27 -8.71 -18.23
CA LEU A 487 22.21 -9.33 -19.02
C LEU A 487 22.02 -8.66 -20.40
N GLY A 488 22.92 -7.74 -20.78
CA GLY A 488 22.93 -7.11 -22.10
C GLY A 488 22.18 -5.79 -22.21
N TRP A 489 21.61 -5.27 -21.11
CA TRP A 489 20.89 -3.99 -21.14
C TRP A 489 21.84 -2.79 -21.26
N SER A 490 21.27 -1.66 -21.70
CA SER A 490 21.94 -0.37 -21.76
C SER A 490 21.00 0.73 -21.28
N PHE A 491 21.57 1.81 -20.75
CA PHE A 491 20.84 2.90 -20.12
C PHE A 491 21.18 4.22 -20.82
N LYS A 492 20.16 5.04 -21.09
CA LYS A 492 20.36 6.33 -21.76
C LYS A 492 20.82 7.39 -20.78
N THR A 493 20.16 7.51 -19.63
CA THR A 493 20.62 8.43 -18.58
C THR A 493 20.48 7.83 -17.18
N ILE A 494 21.36 8.26 -16.29
CA ILE A 494 21.25 8.00 -14.84
C ILE A 494 21.31 9.36 -14.13
N HIS A 495 20.38 9.57 -13.21
CA HIS A 495 20.22 10.80 -12.43
C HIS A 495 20.27 10.45 -10.95
N PHE A 496 21.30 10.89 -10.23
CA PHE A 496 21.38 10.71 -8.79
C PHE A 496 21.23 12.05 -8.05
N MET A 497 20.29 12.10 -7.11
CA MET A 497 20.01 13.25 -6.26
C MET A 497 20.48 12.95 -4.84
N ALA A 498 21.40 13.77 -4.33
CA ALA A 498 22.11 13.57 -3.07
C ALA A 498 22.54 12.08 -2.83
N PRO A 499 23.26 11.45 -3.78
CA PRO A 499 23.51 10.02 -3.75
C PRO A 499 24.21 9.57 -2.47
N ALA A 500 23.64 8.59 -1.78
CA ALA A 500 24.23 8.00 -0.58
C ALA A 500 25.15 6.81 -0.87
N VAL A 501 25.35 6.47 -2.15
CA VAL A 501 26.27 5.42 -2.58
C VAL A 501 27.72 5.82 -2.31
N THR A 502 28.54 4.84 -1.89
CA THR A 502 29.98 5.05 -1.74
C THR A 502 30.64 5.30 -3.09
N ASN A 503 31.71 6.08 -3.11
CA ASN A 503 32.51 6.26 -4.33
C ASN A 503 33.00 4.91 -4.89
N GLU A 504 33.41 3.98 -4.01
CA GLU A 504 33.86 2.64 -4.41
C GLU A 504 32.78 1.87 -5.17
N LEU A 505 31.54 1.82 -4.65
CA LEU A 505 30.47 1.11 -5.31
C LEU A 505 30.07 1.80 -6.62
N PHE A 506 30.07 3.13 -6.68
CA PHE A 506 29.85 3.87 -7.92
C PHE A 506 30.90 3.54 -8.99
N ASP A 507 32.18 3.48 -8.60
CA ASP A 507 33.29 3.25 -9.50
C ASP A 507 33.20 1.87 -10.17
N VAL A 508 32.92 0.83 -9.39
CA VAL A 508 32.86 -0.55 -9.90
C VAL A 508 31.58 -0.86 -10.69
N THR A 509 30.54 -0.03 -10.55
CA THR A 509 29.23 -0.21 -11.21
C THR A 509 28.97 0.82 -12.30
N ILE A 510 28.57 2.05 -11.92
CA ILE A 510 28.13 3.10 -12.84
C ILE A 510 29.28 3.65 -13.67
N LEU A 511 30.42 3.97 -13.06
CA LEU A 511 31.57 4.51 -13.80
C LEU A 511 32.08 3.48 -14.81
N LYS A 512 32.22 2.22 -14.40
CA LYS A 512 32.56 1.11 -15.30
C LYS A 512 31.56 1.00 -16.47
N ALA A 513 30.27 1.16 -16.21
CA ALA A 513 29.24 1.11 -17.25
C ALA A 513 29.28 2.32 -18.21
N LEU A 514 29.63 3.52 -17.72
CA LEU A 514 29.87 4.71 -18.53
C LEU A 514 31.09 4.52 -19.45
N GLN A 515 32.20 4.03 -18.89
CA GLN A 515 33.44 3.75 -19.64
C GLN A 515 33.22 2.70 -20.73
N ASN A 516 32.41 1.67 -20.45
CA ASN A 516 32.05 0.63 -21.40
C ASN A 516 30.90 1.03 -22.34
N LYS A 517 30.47 2.30 -22.33
CA LYS A 517 29.38 2.85 -23.18
C LYS A 517 28.03 2.12 -23.01
N LYS A 518 27.81 1.48 -21.87
CA LYS A 518 26.54 0.85 -21.49
C LYS A 518 25.60 1.84 -20.81
N VAL A 519 26.14 2.91 -20.24
CA VAL A 519 25.39 4.11 -19.81
C VAL A 519 25.84 5.26 -20.70
N SER A 520 24.89 5.98 -21.31
CA SER A 520 25.26 7.08 -22.21
C SER A 520 25.66 8.34 -21.43
N ASN A 521 24.85 8.77 -20.44
CA ASN A 521 25.13 9.95 -19.64
C ASN A 521 24.78 9.74 -18.15
N TYR A 522 25.57 10.37 -17.27
CA TYR A 522 25.31 10.43 -15.83
C TYR A 522 25.20 11.89 -15.36
N TYR A 523 24.21 12.14 -14.51
CA TYR A 523 23.92 13.45 -13.93
C TYR A 523 23.81 13.35 -12.41
N GLN A 524 24.60 14.16 -11.71
CA GLN A 524 24.57 14.24 -10.25
C GLN A 524 24.00 15.57 -9.77
N TYR A 525 23.12 15.53 -8.79
CA TYR A 525 22.59 16.68 -8.08
C TYR A 525 23.02 16.56 -6.62
N HIS A 526 23.68 17.57 -6.07
CA HIS A 526 24.15 17.55 -4.69
C HIS A 526 24.13 18.94 -4.06
N LEU A 527 24.06 18.99 -2.74
CA LEU A 527 24.20 20.25 -2.00
C LEU A 527 25.63 20.76 -2.13
N SER A 528 25.82 22.08 -2.17
CA SER A 528 27.15 22.65 -1.97
C SER A 528 27.66 22.30 -0.56
N ASP A 529 28.97 22.10 -0.39
CA ASP A 529 29.56 21.71 0.90
C ASP A 529 29.11 22.62 2.06
N ASP A 530 29.04 23.94 1.84
CA ASP A 530 28.60 24.91 2.85
C ASP A 530 27.14 24.74 3.30
N VAL A 531 26.26 24.35 2.38
CA VAL A 531 24.84 24.10 2.65
C VAL A 531 24.69 22.73 3.31
N GLU A 532 25.46 21.75 2.87
CA GLU A 532 25.41 20.39 3.43
C GLU A 532 25.90 20.33 4.89
N LEU A 533 26.88 21.17 5.25
CA LEU A 533 27.34 21.34 6.63
C LEU A 533 26.34 22.07 7.53
N LYS A 534 25.37 22.79 6.96
CA LYS A 534 24.34 23.56 7.68
C LYS A 534 22.95 22.92 7.59
N ASP A 535 22.82 21.84 6.83
CA ASP A 535 21.61 21.01 6.78
C ASP A 535 21.40 20.31 8.13
N ASN A 536 20.19 19.83 8.40
CA ASN A 536 19.88 19.14 9.64
C ASN A 536 19.14 17.82 9.40
N CYS A 537 19.62 16.76 10.06
CA CYS A 537 18.91 15.49 10.13
C CYS A 537 18.47 15.26 11.58
N SER A 538 17.25 15.68 11.90
CA SER A 538 16.72 15.66 13.27
C SER A 538 17.58 16.54 14.22
N ILE A 539 18.23 15.94 15.21
CA ILE A 539 19.06 16.62 16.22
C ILE A 539 20.57 16.58 15.90
N TYR A 540 20.94 15.99 14.75
CA TYR A 540 22.29 16.06 14.18
C TYR A 540 22.42 17.31 13.30
N SER A 541 23.48 18.09 13.52
CA SER A 541 23.57 19.46 12.99
C SER A 541 24.13 19.58 11.56
N LYS A 542 24.31 18.44 10.88
CA LYS A 542 24.77 18.34 9.47
C LYS A 542 23.81 17.46 8.66
N SER A 543 24.07 17.33 7.36
CA SER A 543 23.30 16.43 6.50
C SER A 543 23.38 14.97 6.93
N LEU A 544 22.37 14.19 6.52
CA LEU A 544 22.38 12.74 6.70
C LEU A 544 23.61 12.07 6.05
N LEU A 545 24.11 12.58 4.91
CA LEU A 545 25.28 11.99 4.26
C LEU A 545 26.56 12.15 5.11
N TYR A 546 26.68 13.23 5.88
CA TYR A 546 27.76 13.36 6.86
C TYR A 546 27.67 12.31 7.96
N LEU A 547 26.47 12.04 8.48
CA LEU A 547 26.26 10.98 9.47
C LEU A 547 26.62 9.61 8.89
N VAL A 548 26.16 9.30 7.67
CA VAL A 548 26.48 8.04 6.99
C VAL A 548 28.00 7.91 6.79
N SER A 549 28.65 8.94 6.24
CA SER A 549 30.08 8.97 5.96
C SER A 549 30.95 8.82 7.21
N ASN A 550 30.58 9.46 8.32
CA ASN A 550 31.38 9.49 9.55
C ASN A 550 31.06 8.36 10.54
N SER A 551 29.85 7.79 10.49
CA SER A 551 29.33 6.91 11.56
C SER A 551 28.80 5.56 11.07
N PHE A 552 28.08 5.49 9.94
CA PHE A 552 27.37 4.27 9.54
C PHE A 552 28.12 3.39 8.54
N GLU A 553 29.06 3.95 7.78
CA GLU A 553 29.98 3.16 6.97
C GLU A 553 31.14 2.60 7.83
N PRO A 554 31.65 1.39 7.55
CA PRO A 554 32.75 0.82 8.31
C PRO A 554 34.03 1.61 8.06
N GLY A 555 34.65 2.13 9.12
CA GLY A 555 35.89 2.91 9.03
C GLY A 555 35.80 4.22 9.82
N ARG A 556 36.83 5.08 9.71
CA ARG A 556 36.81 6.41 10.38
C ARG A 556 36.00 7.45 9.60
N LYS A 557 36.11 7.48 8.26
CA LYS A 557 35.36 8.35 7.33
C LYS A 557 35.34 7.73 5.93
N THR A 558 34.17 7.42 5.38
CA THR A 558 34.02 6.78 4.07
C THR A 558 33.52 7.78 3.03
N PRO A 559 34.18 7.93 1.86
CA PRO A 559 33.71 8.80 0.79
C PRO A 559 32.32 8.41 0.26
N ILE A 560 31.38 9.35 0.33
CA ILE A 560 30.03 9.23 -0.20
C ILE A 560 29.89 10.15 -1.40
N LEU A 561 29.39 9.59 -2.51
CA LEU A 561 29.37 10.24 -3.82
C LEU A 561 28.61 11.57 -3.81
N GLY A 562 27.53 11.64 -3.03
CA GLY A 562 26.65 12.81 -2.96
C GLY A 562 27.24 14.02 -2.27
N MET A 563 28.40 13.90 -1.61
CA MET A 563 29.08 15.04 -0.99
C MET A 563 30.01 15.70 -2.00
N GLN A 564 29.87 17.02 -2.21
CA GLN A 564 30.60 17.77 -3.24
C GLN A 564 32.11 17.49 -3.19
N LYS A 565 32.73 17.59 -2.01
CA LYS A 565 34.17 17.33 -1.80
C LYS A 565 34.67 15.96 -2.26
N PHE A 566 33.82 14.93 -2.26
CA PHE A 566 34.18 13.57 -2.65
C PHE A 566 33.89 13.29 -4.12
N PHE A 567 33.14 14.16 -4.79
CA PHE A 567 32.91 14.11 -6.23
C PHE A 567 33.95 14.94 -7.00
N GLU A 568 34.15 16.20 -6.64
CA GLU A 568 34.98 17.13 -7.42
C GLU A 568 36.48 16.80 -7.40
N LYS A 569 36.94 16.15 -6.33
CA LYS A 569 38.36 15.80 -6.15
C LYS A 569 38.80 14.60 -6.99
N GLN A 570 37.88 13.92 -7.67
CA GLN A 570 38.14 12.67 -8.36
C GLN A 570 38.33 12.90 -9.87
N SER A 571 39.57 12.74 -10.36
CA SER A 571 39.92 12.99 -11.75
C SER A 571 39.21 12.04 -12.73
N ASN A 572 38.92 10.82 -12.30
CA ASN A 572 38.17 9.81 -13.07
C ASN A 572 36.70 10.19 -13.31
N TYR A 573 36.17 11.23 -12.64
CA TYR A 573 34.80 11.72 -12.87
C TYR A 573 34.73 12.84 -13.93
N GLN A 574 35.87 13.31 -14.45
CA GLN A 574 35.94 14.38 -15.47
C GLN A 574 35.67 13.87 -16.90
N LEU A 575 34.73 12.94 -17.06
CA LEU A 575 34.31 12.45 -18.37
C LEU A 575 33.26 13.38 -18.98
N ALA A 576 33.30 13.57 -20.31
CA ALA A 576 32.37 14.48 -21.01
C ALA A 576 30.87 14.12 -20.84
N ASN A 577 30.58 12.86 -20.53
CA ASN A 577 29.25 12.33 -20.30
C ASN A 577 28.86 12.24 -18.81
N ILE A 578 29.68 12.81 -17.92
CA ILE A 578 29.36 13.03 -16.51
C ILE A 578 29.12 14.53 -16.30
N LYS A 579 27.99 14.88 -15.68
CA LYS A 579 27.66 16.26 -15.33
C LYS A 579 27.18 16.34 -13.89
N SER A 580 27.58 17.39 -13.19
CA SER A 580 27.11 17.68 -11.83
C SER A 580 26.40 19.03 -11.76
N TYR A 581 25.47 19.13 -10.82
CA TYR A 581 24.70 20.33 -10.51
C TYR A 581 24.71 20.57 -9.00
N HIS A 582 25.25 21.71 -8.59
CA HIS A 582 25.21 22.15 -7.20
C HIS A 582 23.85 22.73 -6.84
N SER A 583 23.45 22.54 -5.59
CA SER A 583 22.21 23.04 -5.03
C SER A 583 22.48 23.82 -3.73
N PRO A 584 21.82 24.97 -3.52
CA PRO A 584 20.87 25.62 -4.42
C PRO A 584 21.57 26.28 -5.63
N GLY A 585 20.90 26.26 -6.78
CA GLY A 585 21.42 26.75 -8.06
C GLY A 585 20.31 26.95 -9.11
N VAL A 586 20.67 27.05 -10.39
CA VAL A 586 19.69 27.18 -11.48
C VAL A 586 18.98 25.85 -11.77
N TYR A 587 19.68 24.73 -11.56
CA TYR A 587 19.25 23.37 -11.91
C TYR A 587 18.56 22.63 -10.75
N SER A 588 18.64 23.16 -9.53
CA SER A 588 18.00 22.64 -8.32
C SER A 588 17.85 23.78 -7.33
N LYS A 589 16.70 23.90 -6.66
CA LYS A 589 16.48 24.86 -5.57
C LYS A 589 16.52 24.23 -4.19
N SER A 590 16.77 22.92 -4.11
CA SER A 590 16.84 22.21 -2.83
C SER A 590 17.91 22.80 -1.90
N THR A 591 17.54 23.03 -0.65
CA THR A 591 18.46 23.50 0.41
C THR A 591 18.68 22.45 1.50
N SER A 592 18.13 21.25 1.34
CA SER A 592 18.28 20.14 2.29
C SER A 592 18.38 18.80 1.55
N HIS A 593 18.90 17.79 2.23
CA HIS A 593 19.05 16.45 1.68
C HIS A 593 17.73 15.84 1.20
N GLY A 594 16.67 15.95 2.03
CA GLY A 594 15.33 15.46 1.71
C GLY A 594 14.56 16.36 0.72
N GLY A 595 15.01 17.59 0.50
CA GLY A 595 14.31 18.56 -0.35
C GLY A 595 14.30 18.21 -1.84
N PHE A 596 15.26 17.39 -2.31
CA PHE A 596 15.39 17.04 -3.73
C PHE A 596 14.18 16.28 -4.29
N ASP A 597 13.53 15.43 -3.49
CA ASP A 597 12.39 14.61 -3.94
C ASP A 597 11.21 15.47 -4.42
N ASN A 598 11.08 16.68 -3.88
CA ASN A 598 9.96 17.59 -4.13
C ASN A 598 10.39 18.90 -4.80
N ASP A 599 11.68 19.05 -5.13
CA ASP A 599 12.19 20.26 -5.78
C ASP A 599 11.81 20.29 -7.26
N VAL A 600 10.87 21.16 -7.61
CA VAL A 600 10.37 21.31 -9.00
C VAL A 600 11.51 21.62 -9.98
N ALA A 601 12.53 22.40 -9.59
CA ALA A 601 13.65 22.72 -10.46
C ALA A 601 14.51 21.49 -10.78
N SER A 602 14.73 20.62 -9.80
CA SER A 602 15.40 19.32 -9.98
C SER A 602 14.60 18.41 -10.93
N ILE A 603 13.29 18.27 -10.70
CA ILE A 603 12.40 17.45 -11.54
C ILE A 603 12.44 17.93 -12.99
N ASP A 604 12.24 19.23 -13.22
CA ASP A 604 12.21 19.81 -14.56
C ASP A 604 13.57 19.68 -15.27
N THR A 605 14.68 19.82 -14.53
CA THR A 605 16.03 19.61 -15.08
C THR A 605 16.28 18.16 -15.47
N ILE A 606 15.86 17.21 -14.64
CA ILE A 606 15.97 15.76 -14.93
C ILE A 606 15.18 15.41 -16.19
N ILE A 607 13.92 15.84 -16.28
CA ILE A 607 13.09 15.61 -17.47
C ILE A 607 13.72 16.23 -18.72
N LYS A 608 14.22 17.47 -18.62
CA LYS A 608 14.93 18.12 -19.73
C LYS A 608 16.14 17.31 -20.19
N ASN A 609 16.89 16.71 -19.27
CA ASN A 609 18.06 15.90 -19.60
C ASN A 609 17.69 14.52 -20.19
N ILE A 610 16.54 13.94 -19.81
CA ILE A 610 16.00 12.71 -20.40
C ILE A 610 15.59 12.95 -21.86
N LYS A 611 14.95 14.08 -22.16
CA LYS A 611 14.43 14.41 -23.50
C LYS A 611 15.49 14.97 -24.47
N LYS A 612 16.75 15.12 -24.04
CA LYS A 612 17.88 15.39 -24.94
C LYS A 612 18.27 14.13 -25.71
#